data_AF-A0A972CTE7-F1
#
_entry.id   AF-A0A972CTE7-F1
#
_cell.length_a   1.000
_cell.length_b   1.000
_cell.length_c   1.000
_cell.angle_alpha   90.00
_cell.angle_beta   90.00
_cell.angle_gamma   90.00
#
_symmetry.space_group_name_H-M   'P 1'
#
loop_
_entity.id
_entity.type
_entity.pdbx_description
1 polymer ?
#
loop_
_entity_poly.entity_id
_entity_poly.type
_entity_poly.pdbx_seq_one_letter_code
_entity_poly.pdbx_strand_id
1 'polypeptide(L)'
;MKECYLILPEAPSPILKNMIDCATEGVNYKTIDSFANLPDLKSKKIIFAVELPITGVSNNINKFFLELFKAGKDSLAGSEAILLIHSNYQLHTKTAAQAIIFQNNLLGCRFPGRPLVEATGNMDNLTPLVKIYKLSEEEICYKQCRELGKRFIKDYIYPIENPKILVLHSSNWNTSNSLLLWKMVKSHLNHDNIVEINVGKGNIVDCAGCPYTTCKHFGQQSKCFYGGIIVEEVYPALLDSDAVLFICPNYNDMISANLVAVINRLTALFRKIKFYDKNLFSIIVSGYSGGDALAKQLISALNINKTFRLPPYFSLMATANDRGTINKVPHIEELAEEFAKNINNNIMK
;
A
#
# COMPACT_ATOMS: atom_id res chain seq x y z
N MET A 1 -19.92 13.91 -7.00
CA MET A 1 -18.49 13.92 -6.62
C MET A 1 -18.44 13.80 -5.09
N LYS A 2 -17.61 12.92 -4.52
CA LYS A 2 -17.51 12.78 -3.05
C LYS A 2 -17.07 14.10 -2.44
N GLU A 3 -17.62 14.47 -1.27
CA GLU A 3 -17.12 15.62 -0.52
C GLU A 3 -15.65 15.40 -0.12
N CYS A 4 -14.85 16.47 -0.16
CA CYS A 4 -13.44 16.44 0.19
C CYS A 4 -13.21 17.04 1.59
N TYR A 5 -12.43 16.35 2.40
CA TYR A 5 -12.01 16.82 3.73
C TYR A 5 -10.49 16.88 3.81
N LEU A 6 -9.97 17.94 4.45
CA LEU A 6 -8.57 18.07 4.81
C LEU A 6 -8.44 17.81 6.32
N ILE A 7 -7.80 16.72 6.71
CA ILE A 7 -7.44 16.46 8.10
C ILE A 7 -6.08 17.11 8.34
N LEU A 8 -6.04 18.07 9.26
CA LEU A 8 -4.89 18.92 9.56
C LEU A 8 -4.60 18.87 11.07
N PRO A 9 -3.90 17.84 11.58
CA PRO A 9 -3.75 17.63 13.02
C PRO A 9 -2.83 18.64 13.70
N GLU A 10 -1.95 19.31 12.94
CA GLU A 10 -1.03 20.34 13.40
C GLU A 10 -1.18 21.62 12.57
N ALA A 11 -0.77 22.76 13.15
CA ALA A 11 -0.57 23.97 12.37
C ALA A 11 0.54 23.73 11.32
N PRO A 12 0.26 23.97 10.02
CA PRO A 12 1.21 23.65 8.96
C PRO A 12 2.35 24.66 8.92
N SER A 13 3.57 24.18 8.67
CA SER A 13 4.68 25.05 8.25
C SER A 13 4.37 25.72 6.89
N PRO A 14 5.12 26.76 6.48
CA PRO A 14 5.00 27.33 5.14
C PRO A 14 5.14 26.28 4.02
N ILE A 15 6.01 25.28 4.21
CA ILE A 15 6.21 24.19 3.26
C ILE A 15 4.95 23.33 3.16
N LEU A 16 4.42 22.84 4.29
CA LEU A 16 3.23 22.01 4.29
C LEU A 16 2.00 22.78 3.77
N LYS A 17 1.90 24.08 4.08
CA LYS A 17 0.86 24.95 3.53
C LYS A 17 0.91 25.00 2.00
N ASN A 18 2.09 25.22 1.42
CA ASN A 18 2.26 25.21 -0.03
C ASN A 18 1.98 23.82 -0.65
N MET A 19 2.33 22.73 0.04
CA MET A 19 1.97 21.37 -0.37
C MET A 19 0.45 21.20 -0.43
N ILE A 20 -0.28 21.66 0.59
CA ILE A 20 -1.75 21.65 0.65
C ILE A 20 -2.34 22.48 -0.49
N ASP A 21 -1.89 23.72 -0.66
CA ASP A 21 -2.41 24.65 -1.68
C ASP A 21 -2.22 24.05 -3.09
N CYS A 22 -1.08 23.42 -3.35
CA CYS A 22 -0.83 22.75 -4.63
C CYS A 22 -1.70 21.50 -4.83
N ALA A 23 -1.86 20.66 -3.81
CA ALA A 23 -2.67 19.44 -3.90
C ALA A 23 -4.17 19.72 -3.98
N THR A 24 -4.63 20.85 -3.45
CA THR A 24 -6.05 21.23 -3.40
C THR A 24 -6.43 22.29 -4.45
N GLU A 25 -5.54 22.58 -5.40
CA GLU A 25 -5.79 23.53 -6.48
C GLU A 25 -7.08 23.20 -7.25
N GLY A 26 -8.08 24.08 -7.14
CA GLY A 26 -9.40 23.89 -7.77
C GLY A 26 -10.32 22.88 -7.08
N VAL A 27 -10.01 22.48 -5.84
CA VAL A 27 -10.78 21.52 -5.05
C VAL A 27 -11.48 22.27 -3.90
N ASN A 28 -12.81 22.11 -3.79
CA ASN A 28 -13.53 22.57 -2.60
C ASN A 28 -13.42 21.51 -1.50
N TYR A 29 -12.91 21.89 -0.32
CA TYR A 29 -12.73 20.98 0.81
C TYR A 29 -13.09 21.65 2.14
N LYS A 30 -13.43 20.83 3.14
CA LYS A 30 -13.65 21.26 4.53
C LYS A 30 -12.46 20.84 5.39
N THR A 31 -11.88 21.78 6.15
CA THR A 31 -10.78 21.47 7.08
C THR A 31 -11.32 20.90 8.38
N ILE A 32 -10.66 19.85 8.89
CA ILE A 32 -10.84 19.29 10.22
C ILE A 32 -9.49 19.37 10.92
N ASP A 33 -9.36 20.35 11.80
CA ASP A 33 -8.16 20.63 12.60
C ASP A 33 -8.33 20.24 14.08
N SER A 34 -9.50 19.69 14.43
CA SER A 34 -9.83 19.21 15.77
C SER A 34 -10.41 17.80 15.70
N PHE A 35 -10.03 16.98 16.68
CA PHE A 35 -10.62 15.65 16.91
C PHE A 35 -11.93 15.72 17.70
N ALA A 36 -12.30 16.90 18.22
CA ALA A 36 -13.59 17.08 18.90
C ALA A 36 -14.72 17.13 17.85
N ASN A 37 -15.69 16.22 17.98
CA ASN A 37 -16.86 16.11 17.10
C ASN A 37 -16.52 15.86 15.63
N LEU A 38 -15.75 14.81 15.36
CA LEU A 38 -15.49 14.37 13.98
C LEU A 38 -16.81 14.15 13.23
N PRO A 39 -16.98 14.69 12.01
CA PRO A 39 -18.14 14.39 11.18
C PRO A 39 -18.11 12.94 10.71
N ASP A 40 -19.21 12.47 10.13
CA ASP A 40 -19.20 11.19 9.41
C ASP A 40 -18.25 11.30 8.20
N LEU A 41 -17.19 10.49 8.26
CA LEU A 41 -16.14 10.43 7.25
C LEU A 41 -16.27 9.21 6.33
N LYS A 42 -17.42 8.53 6.30
CA LYS A 42 -17.72 7.49 5.30
C LYS A 42 -17.97 8.09 3.91
N SER A 43 -17.56 7.36 2.87
CA SER A 43 -17.74 7.74 1.46
C SER A 43 -17.21 9.14 1.08
N LYS A 44 -16.11 9.58 1.70
CA LYS A 44 -15.47 10.88 1.46
C LYS A 44 -14.14 10.73 0.70
N LYS A 45 -13.64 11.84 0.14
CA LYS A 45 -12.23 11.97 -0.22
C LYS A 45 -11.51 12.71 0.90
N ILE A 46 -10.41 12.17 1.39
CA ILE A 46 -9.70 12.69 2.57
C ILE A 46 -8.25 12.98 2.21
N ILE A 47 -7.79 14.18 2.53
CA ILE A 47 -6.38 14.55 2.42
C ILE A 47 -5.86 14.67 3.85
N PHE A 48 -4.88 13.85 4.22
CA PHE A 48 -4.15 14.02 5.47
C PHE A 48 -2.94 14.92 5.19
N ALA A 49 -2.88 16.07 5.85
CA ALA A 49 -1.70 16.92 5.85
C ALA A 49 -1.10 16.93 7.25
N VAL A 50 0.09 16.36 7.40
CA VAL A 50 0.69 16.10 8.71
C VAL A 50 2.06 16.77 8.80
N GLU A 51 2.23 17.56 9.85
CA GLU A 51 3.50 18.18 10.20
C GLU A 51 4.13 17.36 11.33
N LEU A 52 5.26 16.71 11.05
CA LEU A 52 5.88 15.79 12.01
C LEU A 52 6.81 16.52 12.99
N PRO A 53 6.74 16.20 14.30
CA PRO A 53 7.75 16.64 15.25
C PRO A 53 9.05 15.84 15.08
N ILE A 54 10.10 16.23 15.81
CA ILE A 54 11.42 15.54 15.79
C ILE A 54 11.35 14.03 16.05
N THR A 55 10.37 13.59 16.84
CA THR A 55 10.17 12.19 17.18
C THR A 55 9.47 11.40 16.07
N GLY A 56 8.96 12.07 15.03
CA GLY A 56 8.17 11.45 13.98
C GLY A 56 6.77 11.01 14.39
N VAL A 57 6.34 11.29 15.63
CA VAL A 57 5.07 10.85 16.20
C VAL A 57 4.21 12.06 16.55
N SER A 58 3.14 12.25 15.79
CA SER A 58 2.11 13.22 16.14
C SER A 58 1.14 12.63 17.19
N ASN A 59 0.96 13.35 18.29
CA ASN A 59 -0.06 12.99 19.28
C ASN A 59 -1.47 13.34 18.80
N ASN A 60 -1.62 14.38 17.97
CA ASN A 60 -2.93 14.80 17.48
C ASN A 60 -3.48 13.81 16.46
N ILE A 61 -2.66 13.33 15.50
CA ILE A 61 -3.10 12.28 14.58
C ILE A 61 -3.50 11.00 15.32
N ASN A 62 -2.78 10.66 16.41
CA ASN A 62 -3.17 9.52 17.25
C ASN A 62 -4.56 9.74 17.89
N LYS A 63 -4.86 10.95 18.38
CA LYS A 63 -6.21 11.28 18.89
C LYS A 63 -7.30 11.19 17.81
N PHE A 64 -7.03 11.62 16.58
CA PHE A 64 -7.93 11.41 15.45
C PHE A 64 -8.25 9.92 15.26
N PHE A 65 -7.22 9.06 15.25
CA PHE A 65 -7.45 7.62 15.12
C PHE A 65 -8.23 7.05 16.31
N LEU A 66 -7.94 7.47 17.55
CA LEU A 66 -8.71 7.02 18.71
C LEU A 66 -10.21 7.32 18.56
N GLU A 67 -10.59 8.52 18.10
CA GLU A 67 -11.99 8.86 17.86
C GLU A 67 -12.60 8.08 16.68
N LEU A 68 -11.83 7.88 15.60
CA LEU A 68 -12.27 7.07 14.46
C LEU A 68 -12.49 5.59 14.82
N PHE A 69 -11.63 5.01 15.66
CA PHE A 69 -11.80 3.63 16.14
C PHE A 69 -12.98 3.52 17.12
N LYS A 70 -13.20 4.52 17.97
CA LYS A 70 -14.40 4.58 18.84
C LYS A 70 -15.70 4.60 18.03
N ALA A 71 -15.70 5.26 16.87
CA ALA A 71 -16.85 5.28 15.95
C ALA A 71 -17.10 3.94 15.24
N GLY A 72 -16.13 3.00 15.30
CA GLY A 72 -16.25 1.63 14.80
C GLY A 72 -15.29 1.27 13.67
N LYS A 73 -15.18 -0.02 13.38
CA LYS A 73 -14.24 -0.60 12.38
C LYS A 73 -14.46 -0.14 10.93
N ASP A 74 -15.59 0.50 10.66
CA ASP A 74 -16.00 0.93 9.32
C ASP A 74 -16.13 2.47 9.24
N SER A 75 -15.55 3.22 10.17
CA SER A 75 -15.73 4.69 10.25
C SER A 75 -15.20 5.45 9.03
N LEU A 76 -14.39 4.80 8.17
CA LEU A 76 -13.93 5.34 6.88
C LEU A 76 -14.38 4.49 5.68
N ALA A 77 -15.40 3.64 5.86
CA ALA A 77 -15.88 2.77 4.78
C ALA A 77 -16.31 3.58 3.54
N GLY A 78 -15.85 3.12 2.38
CA GLY A 78 -16.09 3.78 1.09
C GLY A 78 -15.27 5.05 0.87
N SER A 79 -14.46 5.47 1.85
CA SER A 79 -13.59 6.64 1.73
C SER A 79 -12.27 6.31 1.08
N GLU A 80 -11.65 7.34 0.52
CA GLU A 80 -10.38 7.27 -0.16
C GLU A 80 -9.48 8.36 0.40
N ALA A 81 -8.19 8.10 0.52
CA ALA A 81 -7.28 9.08 1.08
C ALA A 81 -5.93 9.22 0.34
N ILE A 82 -5.32 10.38 0.51
CA ILE A 82 -3.92 10.68 0.17
C ILE A 82 -3.24 11.40 1.34
N LEU A 83 -1.90 11.40 1.34
CA LEU A 83 -1.08 11.96 2.40
C LEU A 83 -0.10 12.99 1.84
N LEU A 84 -0.02 14.12 2.53
CA LEU A 84 1.02 15.13 2.42
C LEU A 84 1.73 15.16 3.77
N ILE A 85 3.01 14.78 3.81
CA ILE A 85 3.77 14.75 5.06
C ILE A 85 4.98 15.65 4.93
N HIS A 86 5.13 16.55 5.88
CA HIS A 86 6.34 17.33 6.05
C HIS A 86 6.94 17.05 7.43
N SER A 87 8.27 17.17 7.52
CA SER A 87 9.02 17.10 8.78
C SER A 87 10.14 18.11 8.70
N ASN A 88 10.41 18.84 9.78
CA ASN A 88 11.62 19.67 9.88
C ASN A 88 12.92 18.84 10.09
N TYR A 89 12.81 17.51 10.07
CA TYR A 89 13.91 16.58 10.30
C TYR A 89 14.03 15.56 9.16
N GLN A 90 15.19 14.91 9.08
CA GLN A 90 15.53 14.00 7.97
C GLN A 90 14.83 12.64 8.06
N LEU A 91 14.32 12.27 9.24
CA LEU A 91 13.78 10.94 9.51
C LEU A 91 12.24 10.94 9.57
N HIS A 92 11.69 9.72 9.61
CA HIS A 92 10.32 9.39 9.98
C HIS A 92 9.19 9.62 8.97
N THR A 93 9.33 10.49 7.96
CA THR A 93 8.23 10.80 7.02
C THR A 93 7.63 9.54 6.39
N LYS A 94 8.48 8.60 5.95
CA LYS A 94 8.03 7.36 5.30
C LYS A 94 7.36 6.40 6.29
N THR A 95 7.93 6.23 7.48
CA THR A 95 7.39 5.32 8.50
C THR A 95 6.09 5.84 9.09
N ALA A 96 5.97 7.17 9.27
CA ALA A 96 4.73 7.81 9.68
C ALA A 96 3.64 7.62 8.61
N ALA A 97 3.98 7.80 7.32
CA ALA A 97 3.04 7.54 6.23
C ALA A 97 2.51 6.09 6.24
N GLN A 98 3.40 5.11 6.41
CA GLN A 98 3.00 3.70 6.51
C GLN A 98 2.02 3.47 7.65
N ALA A 99 2.30 4.02 8.83
CA ALA A 99 1.44 3.89 9.99
C ALA A 99 0.06 4.56 9.76
N ILE A 100 0.02 5.79 9.24
CA ILE A 100 -1.22 6.50 8.95
C ILE A 100 -2.06 5.74 7.91
N ILE A 101 -1.44 5.26 6.83
CA ILE A 101 -2.13 4.47 5.79
C ILE A 101 -2.68 3.17 6.40
N PHE A 102 -1.89 2.47 7.21
CA PHE A 102 -2.30 1.22 7.85
C PHE A 102 -3.52 1.43 8.77
N GLN A 103 -3.47 2.43 9.65
CA GLN A 103 -4.59 2.74 10.56
C GLN A 103 -5.87 3.10 9.82
N ASN A 104 -5.77 3.95 8.79
CA ASN A 104 -6.90 4.28 7.92
C ASN A 104 -7.48 3.04 7.21
N ASN A 105 -6.61 2.13 6.76
CA ASN A 105 -7.04 0.94 6.04
C ASN A 105 -7.83 -0.04 6.92
N LEU A 106 -7.43 -0.17 8.20
CA LEU A 106 -8.17 -0.93 9.20
C LEU A 106 -9.57 -0.37 9.50
N LEU A 107 -9.82 0.88 9.12
CA LEU A 107 -11.11 1.57 9.28
C LEU A 107 -11.97 1.57 8.00
N GLY A 108 -11.52 0.88 6.95
CA GLY A 108 -12.22 0.77 5.67
C GLY A 108 -11.85 1.83 4.63
N CYS A 109 -10.78 2.58 4.86
CA CYS A 109 -10.29 3.55 3.89
C CYS A 109 -9.41 2.89 2.83
N ARG A 110 -9.58 3.36 1.59
CA ARG A 110 -8.76 2.95 0.44
C ARG A 110 -7.70 4.00 0.11
N PHE A 111 -6.63 3.56 -0.57
CA PHE A 111 -5.62 4.47 -1.12
C PHE A 111 -5.38 4.21 -2.60
N PRO A 112 -5.26 5.27 -3.44
CA PRO A 112 -4.79 5.09 -4.80
C PRO A 112 -3.32 4.67 -4.80
N GLY A 113 -2.82 4.24 -5.96
CA GLY A 113 -1.38 4.01 -6.14
C GLY A 113 -0.55 5.25 -5.81
N ARG A 114 0.59 5.08 -5.13
CA ARG A 114 1.48 6.18 -4.72
C ARG A 114 0.70 7.34 -4.08
N PRO A 115 0.07 7.12 -2.91
CA PRO A 115 -0.84 8.10 -2.30
C PRO A 115 -0.11 9.17 -1.47
N LEU A 116 1.22 9.21 -1.49
CA LEU A 116 2.06 10.03 -0.61
C LEU A 116 2.91 11.03 -1.42
N VAL A 117 2.93 12.27 -0.96
CA VAL A 117 4.08 13.19 -1.16
C VAL A 117 4.67 13.49 0.21
N GLU A 118 5.98 13.32 0.33
CA GLU A 118 6.71 13.61 1.55
C GLU A 118 7.87 14.58 1.29
N ALA A 119 8.13 15.47 2.24
CA ALA A 119 9.28 16.35 2.25
C ALA A 119 9.97 16.25 3.62
N THR A 120 11.22 15.80 3.61
CA THR A 120 12.08 15.79 4.82
C THR A 120 12.65 17.18 5.07
N GLY A 121 13.24 17.42 6.24
CA GLY A 121 13.64 18.77 6.68
C GLY A 121 14.62 19.50 5.74
N ASN A 122 15.44 18.76 5.00
CA ASN A 122 16.33 19.29 3.96
C ASN A 122 15.89 18.92 2.53
N MET A 123 14.76 18.25 2.38
CA MET A 123 14.21 17.75 1.11
C MET A 123 15.14 16.86 0.27
N ASP A 124 16.22 16.29 0.86
CA ASP A 124 17.16 15.44 0.13
C ASP A 124 16.49 14.19 -0.47
N ASN A 125 15.33 13.79 0.08
CA ASN A 125 14.50 12.74 -0.50
C ASN A 125 14.04 13.05 -1.93
N LEU A 126 14.11 14.30 -2.37
CA LEU A 126 13.77 14.78 -3.70
C LEU A 126 14.99 15.02 -4.60
N THR A 127 16.22 15.07 -4.08
CA THR A 127 17.46 15.26 -4.86
C THR A 127 17.60 14.30 -6.05
N PRO A 128 17.24 12.99 -5.94
CA PRO A 128 17.32 12.09 -7.09
C PRO A 128 16.45 12.53 -8.28
N LEU A 129 15.43 13.36 -8.05
CA LEU A 129 14.49 13.84 -9.05
C LEU A 129 14.93 15.15 -9.72
N VAL A 130 15.86 15.90 -9.11
CA VAL A 130 16.39 17.17 -9.67
C VAL A 130 16.98 16.97 -11.06
N LYS A 131 17.79 15.92 -11.24
CA LYS A 131 18.38 15.57 -12.56
C LYS A 131 17.33 15.20 -13.61
N ILE A 132 16.15 14.75 -13.18
CA ILE A 132 15.07 14.28 -14.06
C ILE A 132 14.17 15.45 -14.46
N TYR A 133 13.74 16.27 -13.50
CA TYR A 133 12.81 17.37 -13.74
C TYR A 133 13.49 18.69 -14.11
N LYS A 134 14.78 18.87 -13.77
CA LYS A 134 15.50 20.15 -13.90
C LYS A 134 14.81 21.30 -13.17
N LEU A 135 14.35 21.01 -11.96
CA LEU A 135 13.66 21.91 -11.03
C LEU A 135 14.32 21.79 -9.64
N SER A 136 14.11 22.76 -8.76
CA SER A 136 14.53 22.66 -7.36
C SER A 136 13.74 21.58 -6.62
N GLU A 137 14.25 21.14 -5.47
CA GLU A 137 13.58 20.19 -4.59
C GLU A 137 12.17 20.67 -4.20
N GLU A 138 12.02 21.96 -3.86
CA GLU A 138 10.72 22.55 -3.52
C GLU A 138 9.75 22.54 -4.71
N GLU A 139 10.22 22.96 -5.88
CA GLU A 139 9.41 22.95 -7.11
C GLU A 139 8.94 21.53 -7.45
N ILE A 140 9.80 20.53 -7.25
CA ILE A 140 9.47 19.11 -7.42
C ILE A 140 8.44 18.66 -6.39
N CYS A 141 8.56 19.07 -5.13
CA CYS A 141 7.60 18.76 -4.07
C CYS A 141 6.20 19.27 -4.45
N TYR A 142 6.09 20.56 -4.78
CA TYR A 142 4.84 21.21 -5.12
C TYR A 142 4.23 20.68 -6.41
N LYS A 143 5.07 20.36 -7.41
CA LYS A 143 4.65 19.67 -8.63
C LYS A 143 4.03 18.30 -8.31
N GLN A 144 4.68 17.49 -7.48
CA GLN A 144 4.15 16.19 -7.08
C GLN A 144 2.84 16.31 -6.28
N CYS A 145 2.72 17.31 -5.40
CA CYS A 145 1.48 17.60 -4.66
C CYS A 145 0.33 17.89 -5.61
N ARG A 146 0.54 18.78 -6.59
CA ARG A 146 -0.45 19.12 -7.62
C ARG A 146 -0.85 17.92 -8.46
N GLU A 147 0.10 17.11 -8.88
CA GLU A 147 -0.15 15.89 -9.66
C GLU A 147 -0.93 14.85 -8.85
N LEU A 148 -0.57 14.65 -7.58
CA LEU A 148 -1.26 13.76 -6.67
C LEU A 148 -2.71 14.22 -6.45
N GLY A 149 -2.91 15.50 -6.14
CA GLY A 149 -4.24 16.10 -5.94
C GLY A 149 -5.15 15.94 -7.17
N LYS A 150 -4.67 16.35 -8.34
CA LYS A 150 -5.41 16.21 -9.61
C LYS A 150 -5.78 14.77 -9.91
N ARG A 151 -4.84 13.83 -9.71
CA ARG A 151 -5.10 12.40 -9.90
C ARG A 151 -6.11 11.88 -8.88
N PHE A 152 -5.98 12.26 -7.61
CA PHE A 152 -6.82 11.79 -6.53
C PHE A 152 -8.28 12.20 -6.71
N ILE A 153 -8.55 13.45 -7.11
CA ILE A 153 -9.91 13.93 -7.35
C ILE A 153 -10.56 13.24 -8.55
N LYS A 154 -9.78 12.97 -9.60
CA LYS A 154 -10.24 12.27 -10.81
C LYS A 154 -10.20 10.75 -10.70
N ASP A 155 -9.65 10.22 -9.60
CA ASP A 155 -9.49 8.79 -9.41
C ASP A 155 -10.86 8.13 -9.35
N TYR A 156 -11.04 7.14 -10.20
CA TYR A 156 -12.24 6.34 -10.33
C TYR A 156 -11.85 4.89 -10.52
N ILE A 157 -12.65 4.00 -9.94
CA ILE A 157 -12.38 2.56 -9.94
C ILE A 157 -13.43 1.92 -10.80
N TYR A 158 -12.96 1.36 -11.89
CA TYR A 158 -13.79 0.60 -12.80
C TYR A 158 -13.87 -0.82 -12.27
N PRO A 159 -15.08 -1.32 -11.98
CA PRO A 159 -15.24 -2.73 -11.70
C PRO A 159 -14.90 -3.55 -12.94
N ILE A 160 -14.31 -4.73 -12.74
CA ILE A 160 -13.76 -5.55 -13.83
C ILE A 160 -14.64 -6.79 -13.98
N GLU A 161 -15.04 -7.08 -15.21
CA GLU A 161 -15.72 -8.32 -15.55
C GLU A 161 -14.69 -9.46 -15.62
N ASN A 162 -14.91 -10.54 -14.86
CA ASN A 162 -14.01 -11.70 -14.78
C ASN A 162 -12.55 -11.34 -14.44
N PRO A 163 -12.28 -10.65 -13.31
CA PRO A 163 -10.95 -10.16 -12.98
C PRO A 163 -9.93 -11.29 -12.87
N LYS A 164 -8.63 -11.01 -12.97
CA LYS A 164 -7.57 -12.00 -12.81
C LYS A 164 -6.78 -11.73 -11.53
N ILE A 165 -6.61 -12.75 -10.70
CA ILE A 165 -5.85 -12.65 -9.44
C ILE A 165 -4.53 -13.38 -9.58
N LEU A 166 -3.42 -12.66 -9.38
CA LEU A 166 -2.10 -13.27 -9.20
C LEU A 166 -1.84 -13.49 -7.70
N VAL A 167 -1.52 -14.71 -7.29
CA VAL A 167 -1.13 -15.06 -5.93
C VAL A 167 0.35 -15.42 -5.91
N LEU A 168 1.12 -14.73 -5.06
CA LEU A 168 2.56 -14.93 -4.90
C LEU A 168 2.87 -15.45 -3.51
N HIS A 169 3.59 -16.57 -3.45
CA HIS A 169 4.06 -17.15 -2.19
C HIS A 169 5.42 -17.83 -2.34
N SER A 170 6.09 -18.07 -1.22
CA SER A 170 7.34 -18.87 -1.18
C SER A 170 7.28 -20.00 -0.16
N SER A 171 6.08 -20.36 0.29
CA SER A 171 5.84 -21.33 1.36
C SER A 171 5.57 -22.75 0.83
N ASN A 172 5.67 -23.74 1.71
CA ASN A 172 5.37 -25.14 1.43
C ASN A 172 3.95 -25.51 1.92
N TRP A 173 3.11 -26.00 1.00
CA TRP A 173 1.73 -26.44 1.29
C TRP A 173 1.63 -27.49 2.40
N ASN A 174 2.66 -28.31 2.57
CA ASN A 174 2.64 -29.35 3.59
C ASN A 174 2.71 -28.77 5.01
N THR A 175 3.29 -27.58 5.22
CA THR A 175 3.61 -27.08 6.57
C THR A 175 3.11 -25.67 6.86
N SER A 176 2.70 -24.90 5.86
CA SER A 176 2.45 -23.46 6.00
C SER A 176 1.05 -23.11 6.50
N ASN A 177 0.98 -22.45 7.66
CA ASN A 177 -0.25 -21.85 8.17
C ASN A 177 -0.80 -20.73 7.26
N SER A 178 0.06 -19.96 6.61
CA SER A 178 -0.38 -18.91 5.67
C SER A 178 -1.02 -19.48 4.39
N LEU A 179 -0.55 -20.63 3.90
CA LEU A 179 -1.19 -21.34 2.79
C LEU A 179 -2.48 -22.04 3.21
N LEU A 180 -2.55 -22.57 4.43
CA LEU A 180 -3.81 -23.08 4.99
C LEU A 180 -4.88 -21.98 5.09
N LEU A 181 -4.50 -20.78 5.56
CA LEU A 181 -5.41 -19.64 5.58
C LEU A 181 -5.82 -19.20 4.17
N TRP A 182 -4.87 -19.19 3.22
CA TRP A 182 -5.20 -18.94 1.82
C TRP A 182 -6.20 -19.95 1.27
N LYS A 183 -6.09 -21.23 1.61
CA LYS A 183 -7.05 -22.25 1.19
C LYS A 183 -8.48 -21.93 1.66
N MET A 184 -8.65 -21.45 2.90
CA MET A 184 -9.95 -21.03 3.44
C MET A 184 -10.50 -19.84 2.64
N VAL A 185 -9.67 -18.80 2.42
CA VAL A 185 -10.07 -17.63 1.61
C VAL A 185 -10.45 -18.07 0.19
N LYS A 186 -9.64 -18.91 -0.45
CA LYS A 186 -9.85 -19.38 -1.82
C LYS A 186 -11.14 -20.17 -1.96
N SER A 187 -11.58 -20.95 -0.96
CA SER A 187 -12.88 -21.64 -1.03
C SER A 187 -14.09 -20.71 -1.03
N HIS A 188 -13.93 -19.44 -0.65
CA HIS A 188 -14.98 -18.42 -0.69
C HIS A 188 -14.85 -17.45 -1.88
N LEU A 189 -13.69 -17.45 -2.55
CA LEU A 189 -13.52 -16.80 -3.85
C LEU A 189 -14.16 -17.71 -4.90
N ASN A 190 -15.45 -17.56 -5.16
CA ASN A 190 -16.17 -18.23 -6.27
C ASN A 190 -15.64 -17.73 -7.63
N HIS A 191 -14.37 -17.99 -7.91
CA HIS A 191 -13.61 -17.36 -8.98
C HIS A 191 -12.57 -18.29 -9.57
N ASP A 192 -12.59 -18.43 -10.89
CA ASP A 192 -11.77 -19.42 -11.61
C ASP A 192 -10.44 -18.82 -12.11
N ASN A 193 -10.33 -17.49 -12.24
CA ASN A 193 -9.17 -16.83 -12.83
C ASN A 193 -8.10 -16.48 -11.77
N ILE A 194 -7.59 -17.50 -11.09
CA ILE A 194 -6.55 -17.36 -10.07
C ILE A 194 -5.27 -18.07 -10.54
N VAL A 195 -4.20 -17.30 -10.73
CA VAL A 195 -2.86 -17.81 -11.04
C VAL A 195 -2.02 -17.80 -9.76
N GLU A 196 -1.61 -18.98 -9.29
CA GLU A 196 -0.73 -19.11 -8.11
C GLU A 196 0.71 -19.43 -8.53
N ILE A 197 1.67 -18.59 -8.14
CA ILE A 197 3.09 -18.79 -8.41
C ILE A 197 3.84 -18.98 -7.09
N ASN A 198 4.50 -20.14 -6.96
CA ASN A 198 5.42 -20.43 -5.87
C ASN A 198 6.85 -20.00 -6.25
N VAL A 199 7.24 -18.79 -5.87
CA VAL A 199 8.58 -18.25 -6.14
C VAL A 199 9.68 -18.87 -5.28
N GLY A 200 9.32 -19.80 -4.38
CA GLY A 200 10.28 -20.64 -3.65
C GLY A 200 10.68 -21.92 -4.37
N LYS A 201 10.01 -22.30 -5.47
CA LYS A 201 10.42 -23.43 -6.31
C LYS A 201 11.49 -22.98 -7.30
N GLY A 202 12.75 -23.03 -6.88
CA GLY A 202 13.92 -22.74 -7.73
C GLY A 202 14.89 -21.74 -7.10
N ASN A 203 16.01 -21.51 -7.78
CA ASN A 203 17.00 -20.55 -7.34
C ASN A 203 16.53 -19.13 -7.70
N ILE A 204 16.11 -18.37 -6.69
CA ILE A 204 15.78 -16.96 -6.84
C ILE A 204 16.98 -16.10 -6.46
N VAL A 205 17.34 -15.19 -7.35
CA VAL A 205 18.41 -14.21 -7.12
C VAL A 205 17.76 -12.87 -6.84
N ASP A 206 18.17 -12.23 -5.73
CA ASP A 206 17.76 -10.87 -5.40
C ASP A 206 18.49 -9.83 -6.28
N CYS A 207 17.99 -8.60 -6.27
CA CYS A 207 18.59 -7.48 -6.98
C CYS A 207 19.88 -7.03 -6.30
N ALA A 208 21.04 -7.31 -6.91
CA ALA A 208 22.33 -6.79 -6.47
C ALA A 208 22.57 -5.30 -6.83
N GLY A 209 21.54 -4.57 -7.30
CA GLY A 209 21.64 -3.15 -7.59
C GLY A 209 22.38 -2.82 -8.90
N CYS A 210 21.93 -3.36 -10.04
CA CYS A 210 22.52 -3.02 -11.34
C CYS A 210 22.47 -1.51 -11.65
N PRO A 211 23.39 -0.97 -12.47
CA PRO A 211 23.37 0.44 -12.86
C PRO A 211 22.01 0.88 -13.42
N TYR A 212 21.63 2.14 -13.17
CA TYR A 212 20.33 2.69 -13.59
C TYR A 212 20.05 2.47 -15.09
N THR A 213 21.05 2.65 -15.94
CA THR A 213 20.97 2.46 -17.39
C THR A 213 20.68 1.01 -17.75
N THR A 214 21.36 0.06 -17.10
CA THR A 214 21.13 -1.38 -17.26
C THR A 214 19.71 -1.77 -16.84
N CYS A 215 19.28 -1.34 -15.64
CA CYS A 215 17.92 -1.59 -15.16
C CYS A 215 16.87 -1.05 -16.13
N LYS A 216 17.09 0.16 -16.65
CA LYS A 216 16.20 0.81 -17.63
C LYS A 216 16.14 0.03 -18.94
N HIS A 217 17.29 -0.41 -19.47
CA HIS A 217 17.36 -1.15 -20.73
C HIS A 217 16.57 -2.46 -20.68
N PHE A 218 16.83 -3.31 -19.69
CA PHE A 218 16.09 -4.58 -19.53
C PHE A 218 14.61 -4.33 -19.23
N GLY A 219 14.29 -3.33 -18.40
CA GLY A 219 12.92 -2.97 -18.06
C GLY A 219 12.06 -2.62 -19.28
N GLN A 220 12.62 -1.92 -20.29
CA GLN A 220 11.90 -1.61 -21.54
C GLN A 220 11.44 -2.86 -22.31
N GLN A 221 12.18 -3.96 -22.17
CA GLN A 221 11.86 -5.25 -22.78
C GLN A 221 11.01 -6.15 -21.86
N SER A 222 10.49 -5.63 -20.75
CA SER A 222 9.84 -6.44 -19.70
C SER A 222 10.74 -7.58 -19.21
N LYS A 223 12.05 -7.34 -19.14
CA LYS A 223 13.06 -8.30 -18.64
C LYS A 223 13.76 -7.76 -17.40
N CYS A 224 14.54 -8.63 -16.77
CA CYS A 224 15.50 -8.29 -15.74
C CYS A 224 16.81 -9.02 -16.05
N PHE A 225 17.96 -8.40 -15.74
CA PHE A 225 19.28 -9.00 -15.95
C PHE A 225 19.37 -10.42 -15.37
N TYR A 226 18.72 -10.66 -14.23
CA TYR A 226 18.77 -11.93 -13.50
C TYR A 226 17.88 -13.04 -14.09
N GLY A 227 16.97 -12.76 -15.04
CA GLY A 227 16.11 -13.80 -15.67
C GLY A 227 15.28 -14.65 -14.68
N GLY A 228 15.01 -15.91 -15.02
CA GLY A 228 14.37 -16.89 -14.15
C GLY A 228 12.90 -16.59 -13.83
N ILE A 229 12.35 -17.30 -12.83
CA ILE A 229 10.90 -17.33 -12.52
C ILE A 229 10.24 -15.95 -12.40
N ILE A 230 10.96 -14.94 -11.90
CA ILE A 230 10.43 -13.58 -11.81
C ILE A 230 10.13 -13.00 -13.20
N VAL A 231 11.03 -13.21 -14.17
CA VAL A 231 10.86 -12.67 -15.53
C VAL A 231 9.98 -13.57 -16.37
N GLU A 232 10.09 -14.89 -16.18
CA GLU A 232 9.45 -15.89 -17.03
C GLU A 232 7.98 -16.13 -16.63
N GLU A 233 7.65 -16.05 -15.34
CA GLU A 233 6.30 -16.35 -14.85
C GLU A 233 5.66 -15.14 -14.14
N VAL A 234 6.36 -14.52 -13.18
CA VAL A 234 5.77 -13.45 -12.36
C VAL A 234 5.46 -12.20 -13.18
N TYR A 235 6.37 -11.75 -14.04
CA TYR A 235 6.14 -10.55 -14.85
C TYR A 235 4.96 -10.71 -15.82
N PRO A 236 4.87 -11.76 -16.65
CA PRO A 236 3.69 -11.97 -17.50
C PRO A 236 2.40 -12.05 -16.69
N ALA A 237 2.39 -12.84 -15.61
CA ALA A 237 1.18 -13.01 -14.80
C ALA A 237 0.76 -11.70 -14.11
N LEU A 238 1.72 -10.88 -13.66
CA LEU A 238 1.45 -9.58 -13.07
C LEU A 238 0.89 -8.59 -14.09
N LEU A 239 1.37 -8.62 -15.34
CA LEU A 239 0.84 -7.76 -16.39
C LEU A 239 -0.61 -8.13 -16.72
N ASP A 240 -0.91 -9.42 -16.76
CA ASP A 240 -2.23 -9.97 -17.05
C ASP A 240 -3.21 -9.90 -15.87
N SER A 241 -2.74 -9.66 -14.64
CA SER A 241 -3.61 -9.65 -13.46
C SER A 241 -4.25 -8.28 -13.17
N ASP A 242 -5.43 -8.28 -12.56
CA ASP A 242 -6.11 -7.09 -12.05
C ASP A 242 -5.86 -6.88 -10.55
N ALA A 243 -5.54 -7.97 -9.86
CA ALA A 243 -5.16 -7.96 -8.46
C ALA A 243 -3.93 -8.83 -8.21
N VAL A 244 -3.22 -8.51 -7.14
CA VAL A 244 -2.09 -9.29 -6.66
C VAL A 244 -2.27 -9.55 -5.17
N LEU A 245 -2.14 -10.80 -4.76
CA LEU A 245 -2.18 -11.24 -3.37
C LEU A 245 -0.82 -11.80 -2.96
N PHE A 246 -0.20 -11.20 -1.95
CA PHE A 246 1.04 -11.73 -1.35
C PHE A 246 0.71 -12.58 -0.12
N ILE A 247 1.15 -13.84 -0.11
CA ILE A 247 1.05 -14.73 1.06
C ILE A 247 2.37 -14.67 1.82
N CYS A 248 2.38 -13.96 2.93
CA CYS A 248 3.57 -13.61 3.69
C CYS A 248 3.57 -14.32 5.06
N PRO A 249 4.28 -15.46 5.21
CA PRO A 249 4.72 -15.87 6.55
C PRO A 249 5.65 -14.79 7.13
N ASN A 250 5.54 -14.53 8.43
CA ASN A 250 6.47 -13.65 9.13
C ASN A 250 7.77 -14.40 9.47
N TYR A 251 8.89 -13.93 8.93
CA TYR A 251 10.24 -14.35 9.32
C TYR A 251 11.00 -13.17 9.90
N ASN A 252 11.15 -13.12 11.24
CA ASN A 252 11.85 -12.05 11.96
C ASN A 252 11.30 -10.64 11.66
N ASP A 253 9.97 -10.51 11.71
CA ASP A 253 9.22 -9.28 11.40
C ASP A 253 9.48 -8.76 9.98
N MET A 254 9.78 -9.67 9.06
CA MET A 254 10.08 -9.35 7.66
C MET A 254 9.33 -10.28 6.70
N ILE A 255 9.05 -9.74 5.51
CA ILE A 255 8.62 -10.52 4.34
C ILE A 255 9.73 -11.54 3.98
N SER A 256 9.37 -12.74 3.53
CA SER A 256 10.36 -13.76 3.14
C SER A 256 11.32 -13.25 2.06
N ALA A 257 12.58 -13.69 2.10
CA ALA A 257 13.63 -13.25 1.17
C ALA A 257 13.23 -13.44 -0.31
N ASN A 258 12.53 -14.53 -0.65
CA ASN A 258 12.08 -14.80 -2.01
C ASN A 258 11.03 -13.77 -2.48
N LEU A 259 10.10 -13.38 -1.60
CA LEU A 259 9.10 -12.36 -1.93
C LEU A 259 9.73 -10.96 -1.95
N VAL A 260 10.71 -10.68 -1.07
CA VAL A 260 11.52 -9.46 -1.15
C VAL A 260 12.26 -9.37 -2.48
N ALA A 261 12.85 -10.47 -2.96
CA ALA A 261 13.50 -10.53 -4.26
C ALA A 261 12.54 -10.22 -5.42
N VAL A 262 11.29 -10.72 -5.35
CA VAL A 262 10.23 -10.33 -6.30
C VAL A 262 10.03 -8.81 -6.25
N ILE A 263 9.74 -8.25 -5.07
CA ILE A 263 9.45 -6.82 -4.86
C ILE A 263 10.59 -5.93 -5.37
N ASN A 264 11.84 -6.25 -5.02
CA ASN A 264 13.04 -5.54 -5.45
C ASN A 264 13.16 -5.55 -6.97
N ARG A 265 12.96 -6.71 -7.59
CA ARG A 265 13.09 -6.89 -9.03
C ARG A 265 11.91 -6.36 -9.82
N LEU A 266 10.72 -6.16 -9.24
CA LEU A 266 9.62 -5.44 -9.89
C LEU A 266 10.02 -4.03 -10.35
N THR A 267 11.10 -3.46 -9.82
CA THR A 267 11.62 -2.15 -10.26
C THR A 267 11.92 -2.12 -11.75
N ALA A 268 12.43 -3.21 -12.35
CA ALA A 268 12.68 -3.25 -13.78
C ALA A 268 11.38 -3.09 -14.59
N LEU A 269 10.35 -3.87 -14.25
CA LEU A 269 9.04 -3.80 -14.91
C LEU A 269 8.33 -2.47 -14.66
N PHE A 270 8.39 -1.96 -13.41
CA PHE A 270 7.79 -0.70 -13.00
C PHE A 270 8.28 0.53 -13.79
N ARG A 271 9.48 0.44 -14.37
CA ARG A 271 10.02 1.51 -15.22
C ARG A 271 9.35 1.58 -16.58
N LYS A 272 8.72 0.50 -17.03
CA LYS A 272 7.96 0.42 -18.28
C LYS A 272 6.47 0.66 -18.03
N ILE A 273 5.91 0.00 -17.03
CA ILE A 273 4.46 -0.01 -16.76
C ILE A 273 4.22 0.39 -15.30
N LYS A 274 3.23 1.25 -15.07
CA LYS A 274 2.75 1.59 -13.72
C LYS A 274 1.58 0.68 -13.36
N PHE A 275 1.42 0.39 -12.08
CA PHE A 275 0.42 -0.56 -11.56
C PHE A 275 -0.76 0.16 -10.91
N TYR A 276 -1.11 1.36 -11.40
CA TYR A 276 -2.17 2.21 -10.84
C TYR A 276 -3.57 1.60 -10.94
N ASP A 277 -3.73 0.59 -11.78
CA ASP A 277 -4.92 -0.20 -12.07
C ASP A 277 -4.99 -1.51 -11.26
N LYS A 278 -3.90 -1.91 -10.59
CA LYS A 278 -3.81 -3.20 -9.89
C LYS A 278 -4.07 -3.08 -8.40
N ASN A 279 -4.98 -3.90 -7.87
CA ASN A 279 -5.31 -3.95 -6.45
C ASN A 279 -4.35 -4.88 -5.67
N LEU A 280 -3.84 -4.41 -4.53
CA LEU A 280 -2.97 -5.18 -3.65
C LEU A 280 -3.74 -5.80 -2.48
N PHE A 281 -3.61 -7.10 -2.29
CA PHE A 281 -4.06 -7.82 -1.10
C PHE A 281 -2.91 -8.59 -0.46
N SER A 282 -3.09 -9.01 0.79
CA SER A 282 -2.14 -9.91 1.43
C SER A 282 -2.77 -10.81 2.49
N ILE A 283 -2.18 -11.99 2.67
CA ILE A 283 -2.41 -12.86 3.82
C ILE A 283 -1.11 -12.91 4.60
N ILE A 284 -1.16 -12.56 5.88
CA ILE A 284 0.00 -12.52 6.76
C ILE A 284 -0.26 -13.45 7.94
N VAL A 285 0.65 -14.39 8.18
CA VAL A 285 0.59 -15.24 9.37
C VAL A 285 1.90 -15.13 10.13
N SER A 286 1.78 -14.73 11.40
CA SER A 286 2.88 -14.61 12.35
C SER A 286 2.93 -15.80 13.30
N GLY A 287 4.13 -16.27 13.64
CA GLY A 287 4.28 -17.27 14.70
C GLY A 287 4.06 -16.71 16.11
N TYR A 288 4.26 -15.40 16.31
CA TYR A 288 4.12 -14.75 17.61
C TYR A 288 3.41 -13.38 17.49
N SER A 289 4.05 -12.39 16.87
CA SER A 289 3.50 -11.04 16.67
C SER A 289 4.00 -10.41 15.36
N GLY A 290 3.78 -9.12 15.13
CA GLY A 290 4.41 -8.38 14.03
C GLY A 290 3.71 -8.48 12.67
N GLY A 291 2.47 -8.94 12.61
CA GLY A 291 1.71 -8.95 11.34
C GLY A 291 1.57 -7.55 10.73
N ASP A 292 1.37 -6.54 11.57
CA ASP A 292 1.29 -5.13 11.18
C ASP A 292 2.62 -4.59 10.63
N ALA A 293 3.77 -5.11 11.10
CA ALA A 293 5.08 -4.74 10.58
C ALA A 293 5.22 -5.16 9.10
N LEU A 294 4.78 -6.38 8.76
CA LEU A 294 4.76 -6.86 7.38
C LEU A 294 3.74 -6.10 6.53
N ALA A 295 2.56 -5.80 7.06
CA ALA A 295 1.55 -5.00 6.36
C ALA A 295 2.10 -3.62 5.98
N LYS A 296 2.79 -2.94 6.91
CA LYS A 296 3.46 -1.64 6.67
C LYS A 296 4.61 -1.75 5.64
N GLN A 297 5.35 -2.86 5.63
CA GLN A 297 6.36 -3.12 4.58
C GLN A 297 5.71 -3.24 3.20
N LEU A 298 4.62 -3.98 3.06
CA LEU A 298 3.87 -4.11 1.81
C LEU A 298 3.29 -2.76 1.35
N ILE A 299 2.71 -1.98 2.27
CA ILE A 299 2.24 -0.61 1.98
C ILE A 299 3.39 0.22 1.42
N SER A 300 4.54 0.21 2.10
CA SER A 300 5.72 0.97 1.67
C SER A 300 6.21 0.54 0.29
N ALA A 301 6.45 -0.76 0.12
CA ALA A 301 7.14 -1.27 -1.05
C ALA A 301 6.25 -1.31 -2.29
N LEU A 302 4.95 -1.56 -2.14
CA LEU A 302 4.04 -1.80 -3.25
C LEU A 302 3.09 -0.63 -3.49
N ASN A 303 2.38 -0.16 -2.46
CA ASN A 303 1.45 0.96 -2.63
C ASN A 303 2.17 2.30 -2.80
N ILE A 304 3.05 2.67 -1.86
CA ILE A 304 3.78 3.95 -1.91
C ILE A 304 4.80 3.94 -3.06
N ASN A 305 5.65 2.91 -3.16
CA ASN A 305 6.77 2.92 -4.10
C ASN A 305 6.46 2.36 -5.50
N LYS A 306 5.51 1.43 -5.65
CA LYS A 306 5.22 0.74 -6.92
C LYS A 306 3.82 0.99 -7.44
N THR A 307 3.12 2.01 -6.94
CA THR A 307 1.83 2.49 -7.50
C THR A 307 0.67 1.49 -7.42
N PHE A 308 0.78 0.37 -6.71
CA PHE A 308 -0.37 -0.52 -6.50
C PHE A 308 -1.47 0.20 -5.71
N ARG A 309 -2.73 -0.02 -6.07
CA ARG A 309 -3.86 0.47 -5.27
C ARG A 309 -3.96 -0.33 -3.98
N LEU A 310 -4.41 0.31 -2.91
CA LEU A 310 -4.68 -0.33 -1.63
C LEU A 310 -6.20 -0.35 -1.38
N PRO A 311 -6.88 -1.48 -1.62
CA PRO A 311 -8.26 -1.70 -1.21
C PRO A 311 -8.45 -1.53 0.30
N PRO A 312 -9.66 -1.24 0.80
CA PRO A 312 -9.94 -1.29 2.24
C PRO A 312 -9.64 -2.68 2.79
N TYR A 313 -9.22 -2.78 4.05
CA TYR A 313 -8.88 -4.05 4.72
C TYR A 313 -7.98 -4.96 3.86
N PHE A 314 -6.91 -4.41 3.29
CA PHE A 314 -6.12 -5.09 2.25
C PHE A 314 -5.43 -6.36 2.75
N SER A 315 -5.21 -6.47 4.06
CA SER A 315 -4.47 -7.58 4.68
C SER A 315 -5.32 -8.37 5.67
N LEU A 316 -5.43 -9.69 5.46
CA LEU A 316 -5.87 -10.63 6.48
C LEU A 316 -4.66 -11.08 7.31
N MET A 317 -4.69 -10.82 8.62
CA MET A 317 -3.59 -11.09 9.53
C MET A 317 -4.02 -12.06 10.63
N ALA A 318 -3.18 -13.07 10.92
CA ALA A 318 -3.42 -14.01 12.02
C ALA A 318 -2.11 -14.43 12.72
N THR A 319 -2.23 -14.92 13.95
CA THR A 319 -1.10 -15.50 14.71
C THR A 319 -1.29 -17.00 14.84
N ALA A 320 -0.37 -17.79 14.27
CA ALA A 320 -0.35 -19.25 14.33
C ALA A 320 1.08 -19.77 14.12
N ASN A 321 1.66 -20.41 15.14
CA ASN A 321 3.02 -20.94 15.10
C ASN A 321 3.07 -22.38 14.59
N ASP A 322 2.58 -23.32 15.40
CA ASP A 322 2.69 -24.73 15.06
C ASP A 322 1.83 -25.05 13.84
N ARG A 323 2.26 -26.04 13.07
CA ARG A 323 1.56 -26.48 11.87
C ARG A 323 0.08 -26.77 12.17
N GLY A 324 -0.82 -26.14 11.41
CA GLY A 324 -2.26 -26.35 11.51
C GLY A 324 -2.94 -25.60 12.66
N THR A 325 -2.19 -24.85 13.49
CA THR A 325 -2.79 -24.04 14.55
C THR A 325 -3.61 -22.88 14.03
N ILE A 326 -3.45 -22.51 12.76
CA ILE A 326 -4.29 -21.51 12.12
C ILE A 326 -5.78 -21.87 12.18
N ASN A 327 -6.11 -23.17 12.10
CA ASN A 327 -7.50 -23.66 12.19
C ASN A 327 -8.11 -23.47 13.59
N LYS A 328 -7.28 -23.17 14.59
CA LYS A 328 -7.71 -22.93 15.98
C LYS A 328 -7.80 -21.44 16.30
N VAL A 329 -7.41 -20.55 15.37
CA VAL A 329 -7.56 -19.11 15.57
C VAL A 329 -9.06 -18.79 15.64
N PRO A 330 -9.53 -18.07 16.67
CA PRO A 330 -10.94 -17.75 16.81
C PRO A 330 -11.50 -17.07 15.56
N HIS A 331 -12.67 -17.54 15.10
CA HIS A 331 -13.39 -16.97 13.95
C HIS A 331 -12.60 -16.95 12.63
N ILE A 332 -11.53 -17.74 12.48
CA ILE A 332 -10.65 -17.65 11.31
C ILE A 332 -11.35 -17.94 9.97
N GLU A 333 -12.32 -18.86 9.96
CA GLU A 333 -13.12 -19.17 8.77
C GLU A 333 -14.04 -18.00 8.40
N GLU A 334 -14.69 -17.38 9.40
CA GLU A 334 -15.51 -16.17 9.20
C GLU A 334 -14.65 -15.01 8.66
N LEU A 335 -13.46 -14.82 9.23
CA LEU A 335 -12.51 -13.80 8.77
C LEU A 335 -11.99 -14.10 7.34
N ALA A 336 -11.78 -15.37 7.00
CA ALA A 336 -11.40 -15.78 5.66
C ALA A 336 -12.53 -15.52 4.64
N GLU A 337 -13.77 -15.80 5.01
CA GLU A 337 -14.96 -15.49 4.20
C GLU A 337 -15.14 -13.97 4.02
N GLU A 338 -15.03 -13.19 5.10
CA GLU A 338 -15.08 -11.72 5.05
C GLU A 338 -13.99 -11.15 4.13
N PHE A 339 -12.77 -11.70 4.20
CA PHE A 339 -11.68 -11.28 3.35
C PHE A 339 -11.90 -11.64 1.88
N ALA A 340 -12.43 -12.82 1.59
CA ALA A 340 -12.81 -13.21 0.22
C ALA A 340 -13.89 -12.29 -0.35
N LYS A 341 -14.92 -11.95 0.45
CA LYS A 341 -15.94 -10.95 0.08
C LYS A 341 -15.32 -9.58 -0.18
N ASN A 342 -14.37 -9.16 0.65
CA ASN A 342 -13.65 -7.91 0.45
C ASN A 342 -12.84 -7.88 -0.86
N ILE A 343 -12.14 -8.97 -1.18
CA ILE A 343 -11.46 -9.11 -2.48
C ILE A 343 -12.48 -8.93 -3.60
N ASN A 344 -13.56 -9.71 -3.59
CA ASN A 344 -14.62 -9.70 -4.60
C ASN A 344 -15.20 -8.29 -4.81
N ASN A 345 -15.60 -7.61 -3.74
CA ASN A 345 -16.21 -6.27 -3.79
C ASN A 345 -15.28 -5.18 -4.33
N ASN A 346 -13.97 -5.43 -4.38
CA ASN A 346 -12.97 -4.44 -4.80
C ASN A 346 -12.33 -4.73 -6.16
N ILE A 347 -12.66 -5.88 -6.77
CA ILE A 347 -12.12 -6.27 -8.09
C ILE A 347 -13.23 -6.64 -9.08
N MET A 348 -14.35 -7.19 -8.62
CA MET A 348 -15.47 -7.58 -9.47
C MET A 348 -16.50 -6.46 -9.63
N LYS A 349 -17.27 -6.57 -10.72
CA LYS A 349 -18.43 -5.74 -11.04
C LYS A 349 -19.67 -6.10 -10.24
#